data_AF-A0A3D3B2G0-F1
#
_entry.id   AF-A0A3D3B2G0-F1
#
_cell.length_a   1.000
_cell.length_b   1.000
_cell.length_c   1.000
_cell.angle_alpha   90.00
_cell.angle_beta   90.00
_cell.angle_gamma   90.00
#
_symmetry.space_group_name_H-M   'P 1'
#
loop_
_entity.id
_entity.type
_entity.pdbx_description
1 polymer ?
#
loop_
_entity_poly.entity_id
_entity_poly.type
_entity_poly.pdbx_seq_one_letter_code
_entity_poly.pdbx_strand_id
1 'polypeptide(L)'
;MEFSVTERAISVPAEWAPQKAIWTAWPADAGEWNEDLATPRRDVAAMVRALSPTNRVRLLVNGAEAEAAARAALHDVAEIVPAKYGDIWLRDTGPIFARTRKGKVALRFRTNGWGGKFDLPDDATVGDDIALLAGVPTRC
;
A
#
# COMPACT_ATOMS: atom_id res chain seq x y z
N MET A 1 -18.27 32.89 -23.63
CA MET A 1 -17.85 32.39 -22.30
C MET A 1 -16.89 31.25 -22.52
N GLU A 2 -15.60 31.56 -22.58
CA GLU A 2 -14.54 30.56 -22.66
C GLU A 2 -14.42 29.87 -21.30
N PHE A 3 -14.68 28.56 -21.26
CA PHE A 3 -14.21 27.75 -20.16
C PHE A 3 -12.70 27.62 -20.31
N SER A 4 -11.98 28.51 -19.63
CA SER A 4 -10.54 28.35 -19.44
C SER A 4 -10.32 27.06 -18.68
N VAL A 5 -9.85 26.01 -19.35
CA VAL A 5 -9.31 24.79 -18.72
C VAL A 5 -7.95 25.13 -18.10
N THR A 6 -7.91 26.14 -17.25
CA THR A 6 -6.76 26.46 -16.41
C THR A 6 -7.03 25.97 -15.00
N GLU A 7 -7.22 24.66 -14.85
CA GLU A 7 -7.17 24.03 -13.53
C GLU A 7 -6.52 22.64 -13.58
N ARG A 8 -5.25 22.62 -13.15
CA ARG A 8 -4.58 21.50 -12.46
C ARG A 8 -4.71 20.12 -13.12
N ALA A 9 -4.07 19.92 -14.28
CA ALA A 9 -3.86 18.58 -14.83
C ALA A 9 -3.20 17.66 -13.78
N ILE A 10 -3.96 16.68 -13.29
CA ILE A 10 -3.46 15.53 -12.54
C ILE A 10 -3.23 14.43 -13.55
N SER A 11 -2.03 13.85 -13.54
CA SER A 11 -1.70 12.68 -14.36
C SER A 11 -1.29 11.54 -13.45
N VAL A 12 -2.02 10.44 -13.54
CA VAL A 12 -1.63 9.16 -12.94
C VAL A 12 -0.84 8.40 -14.01
N PRO A 13 0.45 8.08 -13.78
CA PRO A 13 1.19 7.23 -14.70
C PRO A 13 0.51 5.88 -14.83
N ALA A 14 0.54 5.31 -16.04
CA ALA A 14 0.08 3.94 -16.23
C ALA A 14 0.93 2.96 -15.40
N GLU A 15 0.36 1.83 -15.01
CA GLU A 15 1.00 0.90 -14.08
C GLU A 15 2.31 0.31 -14.61
N TRP A 16 2.45 0.16 -15.93
CA TRP A 16 3.70 -0.32 -16.56
C TRP A 16 4.79 0.75 -16.69
N ALA A 17 4.53 2.00 -16.29
CA ALA A 17 5.56 3.03 -16.27
C ALA A 17 6.62 2.71 -15.20
N PRO A 18 7.86 3.22 -15.32
CA PRO A 18 8.90 2.97 -14.32
C PRO A 18 8.47 3.31 -12.89
N GLN A 19 8.62 2.33 -11.98
CA GLN A 19 8.17 2.41 -10.60
C GLN A 19 9.36 2.56 -9.64
N LYS A 20 9.23 3.40 -8.61
CA LYS A 20 10.27 3.56 -7.56
C LYS A 20 10.22 2.41 -6.54
N ALA A 21 9.03 1.93 -6.23
CA ALA A 21 8.79 0.83 -5.30
C ALA A 21 7.38 0.25 -5.52
N ILE A 22 7.20 -1.01 -5.14
CA ILE A 22 5.88 -1.63 -4.95
C ILE A 22 5.60 -1.69 -3.45
N TRP A 23 4.38 -1.31 -3.07
CA TRP A 23 3.89 -1.41 -1.71
C TRP A 23 2.91 -2.56 -1.59
N THR A 24 3.08 -3.38 -0.56
CA THR A 24 2.14 -4.42 -0.17
C THR A 24 2.21 -4.59 1.35
N ALA A 25 1.37 -5.43 1.94
CA ALA A 25 1.33 -5.64 3.38
C ALA A 25 1.32 -7.12 3.73
N TRP A 26 1.79 -7.43 4.93
CA TRP A 26 1.88 -8.79 5.44
C TRP A 26 0.58 -9.19 6.15
N PRO A 27 0.01 -10.39 5.92
CA PRO A 27 -1.17 -10.83 6.65
C PRO A 27 -0.90 -10.86 8.16
N ALA A 28 -1.72 -10.15 8.93
CA ALA A 28 -1.50 -9.92 10.37
C ALA A 28 -2.71 -10.26 11.24
N ASP A 29 -3.94 -10.07 10.74
CA ASP A 29 -5.16 -10.43 11.45
C ASP A 29 -5.63 -11.82 11.04
N ALA A 30 -5.61 -12.79 11.96
CA ALA A 30 -6.06 -14.15 11.66
C ALA A 30 -7.58 -14.22 11.42
N GLY A 31 -8.37 -13.32 12.03
CA GLY A 31 -9.83 -13.29 11.90
C GLY A 31 -10.28 -13.01 10.47
N GLU A 32 -9.54 -12.16 9.74
CA GLU A 32 -9.79 -11.88 8.32
C GLU A 32 -9.40 -13.05 7.40
N TRP A 33 -8.63 -14.01 7.91
CA TRP A 33 -8.07 -15.12 7.15
C TRP A 33 -8.53 -16.50 7.67
N ASN A 34 -9.74 -16.58 8.25
CA ASN A 34 -10.33 -17.82 8.78
C ASN A 34 -9.43 -18.55 9.80
N GLU A 35 -8.74 -17.79 10.64
CA GLU A 35 -7.76 -18.28 11.62
C GLU A 35 -6.51 -18.94 11.00
N ASP A 36 -6.28 -18.80 9.69
CA ASP A 36 -5.09 -19.30 8.97
C ASP A 36 -4.27 -18.15 8.38
N LEU A 37 -3.17 -17.80 9.05
CA LEU A 37 -2.16 -16.88 8.50
C LEU A 37 -1.08 -17.58 7.68
N ALA A 38 -0.92 -18.90 7.78
CA ALA A 38 0.20 -19.61 7.13
C ALA A 38 0.03 -19.61 5.61
N THR A 39 -1.18 -19.88 5.12
CA THR A 39 -1.49 -19.88 3.69
C THR A 39 -1.31 -18.50 3.04
N PRO A 40 -1.97 -17.43 3.50
CA PRO A 40 -1.81 -16.12 2.87
C PRO A 40 -0.39 -15.57 3.01
N ARG A 41 0.31 -15.83 4.13
CA ARG A 41 1.72 -15.41 4.30
C ARG A 41 2.64 -16.11 3.31
N ARG A 42 2.43 -17.40 3.03
CA ARG A 42 3.20 -18.12 2.00
C ARG A 42 3.00 -17.48 0.63
N ASP A 43 1.76 -17.16 0.28
CA ASP A 43 1.41 -16.62 -1.03
C ASP A 43 1.93 -15.17 -1.20
N VAL A 44 1.77 -14.32 -0.17
CA VAL A 44 2.38 -12.97 -0.13
C VAL A 44 3.90 -13.06 -0.22
N ALA A 45 4.53 -13.99 0.50
CA ALA A 45 5.98 -14.15 0.43
C ALA A 45 6.44 -14.61 -0.98
N ALA A 46 5.67 -15.46 -1.65
CA ALA A 46 5.94 -15.87 -3.03
C ALA A 46 5.82 -14.68 -4.00
N MET A 47 4.76 -13.87 -3.87
CA MET A 47 4.58 -12.64 -4.64
C MET A 47 5.75 -11.66 -4.43
N VAL A 48 6.14 -11.41 -3.18
CA VAL A 48 7.26 -10.52 -2.85
C VAL A 48 8.56 -11.02 -3.49
N ARG A 49 8.88 -12.32 -3.38
CA ARG A 49 10.09 -12.90 -4.01
C ARG A 49 10.07 -12.79 -5.54
N ALA A 50 8.90 -12.89 -6.17
CA ALA A 50 8.77 -12.75 -7.62
C ALA A 50 8.99 -11.30 -8.09
N LEU A 51 8.64 -10.31 -7.27
CA LEU A 51 8.77 -8.88 -7.58
C LEU A 51 10.17 -8.32 -7.30
N SER A 52 10.83 -8.81 -6.24
CA SER A 52 12.10 -8.25 -5.76
C SER A 52 13.27 -8.22 -6.75
N PRO A 53 13.39 -9.12 -7.76
CA PRO A 53 14.46 -9.03 -8.75
C PRO A 53 14.40 -7.76 -9.62
N THR A 54 13.20 -7.21 -9.84
CA THR A 54 12.99 -6.06 -10.75
C THR A 54 12.46 -4.83 -10.04
N ASN A 55 11.94 -4.97 -8.82
CA ASN A 55 11.29 -3.90 -8.08
C ASN A 55 11.77 -3.85 -6.63
N ARG A 56 11.98 -2.65 -6.10
CA ARG A 56 12.08 -2.46 -4.65
C ARG A 56 10.71 -2.72 -4.03
N VAL A 57 10.58 -3.74 -3.20
CA VAL A 57 9.35 -4.03 -2.47
C VAL A 57 9.42 -3.45 -1.06
N ARG A 58 8.42 -2.66 -0.67
CA ARG A 58 8.21 -2.18 0.71
C ARG A 58 7.01 -2.94 1.27
N LEU A 59 7.27 -3.79 2.26
CA LEU A 59 6.28 -4.65 2.88
C LEU A 59 5.87 -4.05 4.23
N LEU A 60 4.62 -3.62 4.33
CA LEU A 60 4.06 -3.17 5.60
C LEU A 60 3.86 -4.36 6.54
N VAL A 61 4.19 -4.19 7.83
CA VAL A 61 3.97 -5.19 8.88
C VAL A 61 3.29 -4.55 10.09
N ASN A 62 2.18 -5.15 10.55
CA ASN A 62 1.41 -4.67 11.70
C ASN A 62 1.75 -5.47 12.97
N GLY A 63 2.61 -4.91 13.81
CA GLY A 63 2.99 -5.49 15.10
C GLY A 63 4.22 -6.41 15.06
N ALA A 64 4.75 -6.71 16.24
CA ALA A 64 6.03 -7.40 16.40
C ALA A 64 6.01 -8.86 15.91
N GLU A 65 4.88 -9.56 16.08
CA GLU A 65 4.74 -10.93 15.57
C GLU A 65 4.79 -10.95 14.04
N ALA A 66 3.99 -10.11 13.39
CA ALA A 66 3.95 -10.00 11.94
C ALA A 66 5.31 -9.61 11.37
N GLU A 67 6.01 -8.68 12.02
CA GLU A 67 7.37 -8.30 11.64
C GLU A 67 8.35 -9.49 11.76
N ALA A 68 8.36 -10.20 12.88
CA ALA A 68 9.23 -11.35 13.07
C ALA A 68 8.95 -12.47 12.05
N ALA A 69 7.68 -12.75 11.80
CA ALA A 69 7.25 -13.75 10.82
C ALA A 69 7.65 -13.36 9.38
N ALA A 70 7.45 -12.10 9.01
CA ALA A 70 7.85 -11.58 7.70
C ALA A 70 9.37 -11.65 7.51
N ARG A 71 10.16 -11.26 8.53
CA ARG A 71 11.63 -11.35 8.50
C ARG A 71 12.12 -12.79 8.40
N ALA A 72 11.50 -13.72 9.12
CA ALA A 72 11.83 -15.13 9.04
C ALA A 72 11.52 -15.71 7.65
N ALA A 73 10.42 -15.29 7.03
CA ALA A 73 10.03 -15.77 5.71
C ALA A 73 10.89 -15.14 4.60
N LEU A 74 11.11 -13.82 4.63
CA LEU A 74 11.65 -13.07 3.50
C LEU A 74 13.12 -12.70 3.63
N HIS A 75 13.72 -12.78 4.82
CA HIS A 75 15.06 -12.28 5.08
C HIS A 75 15.23 -10.85 4.54
N ASP A 76 16.17 -10.63 3.62
CA ASP A 76 16.48 -9.32 3.03
C ASP A 76 15.79 -9.07 1.67
N VAL A 77 14.82 -9.91 1.28
CA VAL A 77 14.14 -9.82 -0.03
C VAL A 77 13.28 -8.56 -0.16
N ALA A 78 12.78 -8.00 0.94
CA ALA A 78 11.95 -6.79 0.96
C ALA A 78 12.35 -5.85 2.09
N GLU A 79 12.06 -4.56 1.91
CA GLU A 79 12.14 -3.59 2.98
C GLU A 79 10.93 -3.75 3.90
N ILE A 80 11.16 -4.28 5.10
CA ILE A 80 10.13 -4.41 6.14
C ILE A 80 9.87 -3.04 6.77
N VAL A 81 8.62 -2.59 6.73
CA VAL A 81 8.19 -1.27 7.20
C VAL A 81 7.08 -1.42 8.25
N PRO A 82 7.34 -1.12 9.53
CA PRO A 82 6.30 -1.13 10.56
C PRO A 82 5.19 -0.10 10.24
N ALA A 83 3.94 -0.53 10.22
CA ALA A 83 2.78 0.33 9.98
C ALA A 83 1.50 -0.28 10.60
N LYS A 84 0.45 0.54 10.70
CA LYS A 84 -0.88 0.08 11.10
C LYS A 84 -1.80 0.01 9.87
N TYR A 85 -2.54 -1.08 9.75
CA TYR A 85 -3.51 -1.36 8.69
C TYR A 85 -4.43 -2.49 9.16
N GLY A 86 -5.65 -2.56 8.61
CA GLY A 86 -6.63 -3.59 8.91
C GLY A 86 -6.31 -4.88 8.17
N ASP A 87 -6.31 -4.83 6.84
CA ASP A 87 -5.94 -5.97 5.98
C ASP A 87 -5.04 -5.54 4.82
N ILE A 88 -4.56 -6.51 4.02
CA ILE A 88 -3.41 -6.32 3.12
C ILE A 88 -3.70 -5.60 1.80
N TRP A 89 -4.95 -5.18 1.57
CA TRP A 89 -5.46 -4.74 0.27
C TRP A 89 -5.08 -3.30 -0.07
N LEU A 90 -3.78 -2.99 -0.06
CA LEU A 90 -3.24 -1.64 -0.31
C LEU A 90 -3.55 -1.07 -1.70
N ARG A 91 -4.03 -1.90 -2.63
CA ARG A 91 -4.57 -1.42 -3.91
C ARG A 91 -5.77 -0.49 -3.69
N ASP A 92 -6.57 -0.78 -2.66
CA ASP A 92 -7.84 -0.11 -2.40
C ASP A 92 -7.71 0.90 -1.25
N THR A 93 -6.87 0.60 -0.25
CA THR A 93 -6.68 1.43 0.96
C THR A 93 -5.47 2.38 0.87
N GLY A 94 -4.53 2.09 -0.03
CA GLY A 94 -3.34 2.90 -0.28
C GLY A 94 -3.58 4.13 -1.16
N PRO A 95 -2.59 5.02 -1.29
CA PRO A 95 -2.71 6.19 -2.13
C PRO A 95 -2.53 5.85 -3.61
N ILE A 96 -3.16 6.64 -4.48
CA ILE A 96 -2.80 6.67 -5.91
C ILE A 96 -1.75 7.76 -6.12
N PHE A 97 -0.53 7.36 -6.46
CA PHE A 97 0.53 8.32 -6.76
C PHE A 97 0.33 8.98 -8.13
N ALA A 98 0.36 10.30 -8.15
CA ALA A 98 0.12 11.11 -9.35
C ALA A 98 1.12 12.27 -9.46
N ARG A 99 1.02 12.99 -10.57
CA ARG A 99 1.76 14.23 -10.83
C ARG A 99 0.80 15.38 -11.07
N THR A 100 1.17 16.54 -10.59
CA THR A 100 0.54 17.83 -10.89
C THR A 100 1.62 18.79 -11.41
N ARG A 101 1.21 20.00 -11.84
CA ARG A 101 2.17 21.08 -12.16
C ARG A 101 3.08 21.46 -10.98
N LYS A 102 2.68 21.17 -9.74
CA LYS A 102 3.46 21.47 -8.52
C LYS A 102 4.39 20.33 -8.09
N GLY A 103 4.37 19.19 -8.79
CA GLY A 103 5.17 18.01 -8.46
C GLY A 103 4.34 16.76 -8.16
N LYS A 104 4.94 15.82 -7.44
CA LYS A 104 4.32 14.55 -7.04
C LYS A 104 3.25 14.78 -5.99
N VAL A 105 2.18 14.00 -6.05
CA VAL A 105 1.10 14.00 -5.06
C VAL A 105 0.61 12.58 -4.82
N ALA A 106 0.15 12.30 -3.60
CA ALA A 106 -0.53 11.06 -3.24
C ALA A 106 -2.02 11.35 -3.12
N LEU A 107 -2.82 10.85 -4.06
CA LEU A 107 -4.28 11.02 -4.02
C LEU A 107 -4.84 10.06 -2.98
N ARG A 108 -5.52 10.60 -1.96
CA ARG A 108 -6.16 9.84 -0.89
C ARG A 108 -7.65 9.78 -1.11
N PHE A 109 -8.13 8.59 -1.45
CA PHE A 109 -9.54 8.30 -1.50
C PHE A 109 -9.99 7.77 -0.15
N ARG A 110 -11.21 8.13 0.25
CA ARG A 110 -11.85 7.53 1.41
C ARG A 110 -12.24 6.09 1.07
N THR A 111 -11.75 5.13 1.84
CA THR A 111 -12.27 3.75 1.84
C THR A 111 -13.55 3.68 2.68
N ASN A 112 -14.40 2.72 2.36
CA ASN A 112 -15.57 2.36 3.16
C ASN A 112 -15.63 0.84 3.40
N GLY A 113 -14.52 0.11 3.27
CA GLY A 113 -14.49 -1.34 3.48
C GLY A 113 -15.38 -2.10 2.49
N TRP A 114 -15.30 -1.75 1.20
CA TRP A 114 -16.10 -2.33 0.11
C TRP A 114 -17.61 -2.34 0.40
N GLY A 115 -18.15 -1.18 0.80
CA GLY A 115 -19.57 -1.01 1.11
C GLY A 115 -19.94 -1.31 2.56
N GLY A 116 -18.99 -1.20 3.48
CA GLY A 116 -19.17 -1.41 4.92
C GLY A 116 -19.00 -2.86 5.36
N LYS A 117 -18.55 -3.75 4.46
CA LYS A 117 -18.37 -5.18 4.75
C LYS A 117 -17.13 -5.43 5.63
N PHE A 118 -16.06 -4.68 5.38
CA PHE A 118 -14.77 -4.79 6.07
C PHE A 118 -14.34 -3.41 6.56
N ASP A 119 -15.11 -2.84 7.50
CA ASP A 119 -14.72 -1.58 8.17
C ASP A 119 -13.68 -1.88 9.25
N LEU A 120 -12.44 -2.07 8.80
CA LEU A 120 -11.32 -2.48 9.63
C LEU A 120 -10.57 -1.26 10.18
N PRO A 121 -10.13 -1.30 11.45
CA PRO A 121 -9.26 -0.27 12.01
C PRO A 121 -8.04 -0.01 11.12
N ASP A 122 -7.61 1.25 11.05
CA ASP A 122 -6.40 1.72 10.35
C ASP A 122 -6.41 1.64 8.81
N ASP A 123 -7.38 0.95 8.16
CA ASP A 123 -7.50 0.96 6.69
C ASP A 123 -7.80 2.36 6.12
N ALA A 124 -8.49 3.19 6.89
CA ALA A 124 -8.74 4.58 6.51
C ALA A 124 -7.46 5.44 6.53
N THR A 125 -6.48 5.10 7.35
CA THR A 125 -5.28 5.91 7.62
C THR A 125 -4.02 5.36 6.94
N VAL A 126 -3.93 4.07 6.63
CA VAL A 126 -2.72 3.44 6.05
C VAL A 126 -2.21 4.16 4.80
N GLY A 127 -3.10 4.70 3.96
CA GLY A 127 -2.66 5.43 2.78
C GLY A 127 -1.96 6.76 3.08
N ASP A 128 -2.23 7.41 4.21
CA ASP A 128 -1.54 8.62 4.67
C ASP A 128 -0.14 8.24 5.13
N ASP A 129 -0.03 7.14 5.86
CA ASP A 129 1.25 6.59 6.32
C ASP A 129 2.14 6.22 5.14
N ILE A 130 1.59 5.54 4.11
CA ILE A 130 2.34 5.23 2.88
C ILE A 130 2.80 6.51 2.18
N ALA A 131 1.95 7.54 2.08
CA ALA A 131 2.30 8.81 1.46
C ALA A 131 3.43 9.53 2.22
N LEU A 132 3.33 9.57 3.55
CA LEU A 132 4.34 10.12 4.45
C LEU A 132 5.68 9.37 4.30
N LEU A 133 5.66 8.05 4.37
CA LEU A 133 6.85 7.19 4.22
C LEU A 133 7.46 7.25 2.81
N ALA A 134 6.68 7.62 1.79
CA ALA A 134 7.15 7.89 0.44
C ALA A 134 7.72 9.32 0.27
N GLY A 135 7.50 10.20 1.24
CA GLY A 135 7.82 11.64 1.16
C GLY A 135 7.00 12.36 0.10
N VAL A 136 5.72 11.99 -0.07
CA VAL A 136 4.83 12.57 -1.07
C VAL A 136 3.64 13.23 -0.36
N PRO A 137 3.37 14.53 -0.59
CA PRO A 137 2.24 15.21 0.05
C PRO A 137 0.91 14.61 -0.39
N THR A 138 -0.01 14.48 0.56
CA THR A 138 -1.36 13.98 0.31
C THR A 138 -2.24 15.04 -0.33
N ARG A 139 -3.23 14.58 -1.09
CA ARG A 139 -4.34 15.38 -1.59
C ARG A 139 -5.61 14.54 -1.46
N CYS A 140 -6.52 15.01 -0.62
CA CYS A 140 -7.87 14.46 -0.46
C CYS A 140 -8.84 15.13 -1.44
#